data_AF-A0A7C8EGD1-F1
#
_entry.id   AF-A0A7C8EGD1-F1
#
_cell.length_a   1.000
_cell.length_b   1.000
_cell.length_c   1.000
_cell.angle_alpha   90.00
_cell.angle_beta   90.00
_cell.angle_gamma   90.00
#
_symmetry.space_group_name_H-M   'P 1'
#
loop_
_entity.id
_entity.type
_entity.pdbx_description
1 polymer ?
#
loop_
_entity_poly.entity_id
_entity_poly.type
_entity_poly.pdbx_seq_one_letter_code
_entity_poly.pdbx_strand_id
1 'polypeptide(L)'
;MSEMTTAPLYVDQSADQLILRVFRSHPHKGSFNVFDAAVLVDAGIRVEAFIIGTSHAVLVTCGPSKMAEVFSCAGVGRAEPDFHKALAALNGSVRIALGGMDYRFVAERMGLSPGRRRLTDLESKPRTQRQALLSYRFPQCAQETAPATFVSVGLHDNGVSWETAHSYPNEDRIVFTRTELAT
;
A
#
# COMPACT_ATOMS: atom_id res chain seq x y z
N MET A 1 -7.63 -15.91 33.56
CA MET A 1 -8.61 -15.97 32.46
C MET A 1 -7.95 -15.26 31.30
N SER A 2 -7.44 -16.00 30.31
CA SER A 2 -6.78 -15.41 29.15
C SER A 2 -7.85 -14.91 28.19
N GLU A 3 -7.86 -13.61 27.91
CA GLU A 3 -8.67 -13.04 26.84
C GLU A 3 -8.23 -13.69 25.52
N MET A 4 -9.10 -14.52 24.94
CA MET A 4 -8.97 -14.92 23.55
C MET A 4 -9.18 -13.66 22.71
N THR A 5 -8.10 -13.01 22.31
CA THR A 5 -8.11 -12.01 21.24
C THR A 5 -8.46 -12.74 19.94
N THR A 6 -9.76 -12.80 19.62
CA THR A 6 -10.23 -13.25 18.32
C THR A 6 -9.56 -12.40 17.25
N ALA A 7 -8.76 -13.03 16.39
CA ALA A 7 -8.20 -12.38 15.22
C ALA A 7 -9.33 -11.66 14.46
N PRO A 8 -9.10 -10.42 13.98
CA PRO A 8 -10.14 -9.65 13.31
C PRO A 8 -10.70 -10.45 12.14
N LEU A 9 -12.03 -10.62 12.11
CA LEU A 9 -12.73 -11.33 11.05
C LEU A 9 -12.47 -10.60 9.72
N TYR A 10 -11.98 -11.34 8.71
CA TYR A 10 -11.88 -10.80 7.37
C TYR A 10 -13.27 -10.51 6.82
N VAL A 11 -13.42 -9.35 6.18
CA VAL A 11 -14.64 -8.95 5.47
C VAL A 11 -14.26 -8.78 4.01
N ASP A 12 -15.00 -9.43 3.12
CA ASP A 12 -14.82 -9.27 1.68
C ASP A 12 -14.86 -7.78 1.31
N GLN A 13 -13.78 -7.30 0.72
CA GLN A 13 -13.69 -5.96 0.15
C GLN A 13 -13.76 -6.06 -1.37
N SER A 14 -14.25 -5.00 -2.01
CA SER A 14 -14.23 -4.89 -3.46
C SER A 14 -13.01 -4.11 -3.93
N ALA A 15 -12.40 -4.54 -5.04
CA ALA A 15 -11.34 -3.80 -5.68
C ALA A 15 -11.82 -2.39 -6.13
N ASP A 16 -13.11 -2.24 -6.46
CA ASP A 16 -13.68 -0.96 -6.91
C ASP A 16 -13.83 0.07 -5.78
N GLN A 17 -13.75 -0.36 -4.52
CA GLN A 17 -13.82 0.53 -3.37
C GLN A 17 -12.47 1.15 -3.01
N LEU A 18 -11.38 0.75 -3.68
CA LEU A 18 -10.06 1.30 -3.42
C LEU A 18 -10.02 2.79 -3.74
N ILE A 19 -9.56 3.56 -2.77
CA ILE A 19 -9.38 5.00 -2.90
C ILE A 19 -7.93 5.33 -2.56
N LEU A 20 -7.26 6.00 -3.50
CA LEU A 20 -5.98 6.64 -3.26
C LEU A 20 -6.21 7.90 -2.43
N ARG A 21 -5.48 8.03 -1.34
CA ARG A 21 -5.42 9.22 -0.49
C ARG A 21 -3.96 9.61 -0.31
N VAL A 22 -3.63 10.86 -0.55
CA VAL A 22 -2.29 11.42 -0.38
C VAL A 22 -2.37 12.59 0.59
N PHE A 23 -1.47 12.60 1.57
CA PHE A 23 -1.39 13.61 2.62
C PHE A 23 0.00 14.23 2.63
N ARG A 24 0.12 15.51 2.96
CA ARG A 24 1.37 16.24 3.25
C ARG A 24 1.78 16.14 4.72
N SER A 25 1.07 15.32 5.47
CA SER A 25 1.32 15.01 6.87
C SER A 25 1.20 13.49 7.06
N HIS A 26 1.64 12.98 8.20
CA HIS A 26 1.40 11.58 8.55
C HIS A 26 0.09 11.46 9.31
N PRO A 27 -0.87 10.66 8.83
CA PRO A 27 -2.00 10.24 9.65
C PRO A 27 -1.51 9.58 10.95
N HIS A 28 -2.29 9.71 12.01
CA HIS A 28 -1.95 9.10 13.30
C HIS A 28 -1.90 7.57 13.16
N LYS A 29 -0.75 6.93 13.44
CA LYS A 29 -0.56 5.48 13.20
C LYS A 29 -1.63 4.60 13.86
N GLY A 30 -2.15 5.01 15.01
CA GLY A 30 -3.26 4.31 15.70
C GLY A 30 -4.59 4.30 14.95
N SER A 31 -4.73 5.03 13.83
CA SER A 31 -5.89 4.90 12.94
C SER A 31 -5.81 3.68 12.01
N PHE A 32 -4.70 2.96 12.01
CA PHE A 32 -4.48 1.80 11.17
C PHE A 32 -4.53 0.51 11.98
N ASN A 33 -5.24 -0.50 11.47
CA ASN A 33 -5.09 -1.87 11.93
C ASN A 33 -3.94 -2.52 11.16
N VAL A 34 -2.73 -2.49 11.73
CA VAL A 34 -1.50 -2.92 11.06
C VAL A 34 -1.28 -4.41 11.21
N PHE A 35 -1.13 -5.11 10.08
CA PHE A 35 -0.86 -6.55 10.03
C PHE A 35 0.61 -6.88 9.78
N ASP A 36 1.31 -6.01 9.05
CA ASP A 36 2.74 -6.12 8.79
C ASP A 36 3.33 -4.72 8.57
N ALA A 37 4.61 -4.53 8.88
CA ALA A 37 5.28 -3.24 8.77
C ALA A 37 6.78 -3.35 8.50
N ALA A 38 7.30 -2.41 7.73
CA ALA A 38 8.73 -2.25 7.50
C ALA A 38 9.13 -0.78 7.60
N VAL A 39 10.38 -0.56 8.00
CA VAL A 39 11.00 0.76 8.02
C VAL A 39 12.31 0.68 7.25
N LEU A 40 12.49 1.60 6.31
CA LEU A 40 13.75 1.83 5.61
C LEU A 40 14.24 3.24 5.92
N VAL A 41 15.56 3.39 6.11
CA VAL A 41 16.20 4.69 6.36
C VAL A 41 17.49 4.75 5.57
N ASP A 42 17.62 5.77 4.72
CA ASP A 42 18.86 6.05 3.98
C ASP A 42 18.93 7.54 3.63
N ALA A 43 20.12 8.13 3.67
CA ALA A 43 20.40 9.50 3.20
C ALA A 43 19.38 10.60 3.62
N GLY A 44 18.83 10.53 4.84
CA GLY A 44 17.85 11.51 5.33
C GLY A 44 16.40 11.26 4.87
N ILE A 45 16.16 10.18 4.13
CA ILE A 45 14.84 9.64 3.78
C ILE A 45 14.50 8.53 4.77
N ARG A 46 13.33 8.63 5.39
CA ARG A 46 12.72 7.57 6.20
C ARG A 46 11.41 7.15 5.55
N VAL A 47 11.25 5.86 5.32
CA VAL A 47 10.02 5.28 4.77
C VAL A 47 9.48 4.25 5.74
N GLU A 48 8.21 4.35 6.07
CA GLU A 48 7.48 3.37 6.85
C GLU A 48 6.33 2.82 6.01
N ALA A 49 6.36 1.51 5.74
CA ALA A 49 5.34 0.83 4.97
C ALA A 49 4.51 -0.07 5.88
N PHE A 50 3.22 -0.16 5.62
CA PHE A 50 2.25 -0.90 6.42
C PHE A 50 1.29 -1.67 5.53
N ILE A 51 0.97 -2.90 5.91
CA ILE A 51 -0.23 -3.60 5.46
C ILE A 51 -1.35 -3.30 6.47
N ILE A 52 -2.44 -2.71 6.00
CA ILE A 52 -3.53 -2.18 6.83
C ILE A 52 -4.89 -2.78 6.41
N GLY A 53 -5.12 -4.02 6.80
CA GLY A 53 -6.13 -4.88 6.14
C GLY A 53 -5.66 -5.24 4.74
N THR A 54 -6.58 -5.51 3.81
CA THR A 54 -6.32 -5.80 2.38
C THR A 54 -5.82 -4.59 1.58
N SER A 55 -5.09 -3.69 2.22
CA SER A 55 -4.74 -2.36 1.77
C SER A 55 -3.36 -1.99 2.30
N HIS A 56 -2.86 -0.82 1.91
CA HIS A 56 -1.54 -0.39 2.37
C HIS A 56 -1.48 1.09 2.73
N ALA A 57 -0.49 1.43 3.54
CA ALA A 57 -0.08 2.79 3.80
C ALA A 57 1.45 2.90 3.70
N VAL A 58 1.94 3.98 3.10
CA VAL A 58 3.37 4.31 3.04
C VAL A 58 3.55 5.74 3.54
N LEU A 59 4.36 5.91 4.58
CA LEU A 59 4.71 7.20 5.17
C LEU A 59 6.15 7.52 4.80
N VAL A 60 6.39 8.69 4.21
CA VAL A 60 7.72 9.17 3.85
C VAL A 60 8.04 10.44 4.61
N THR A 61 9.26 10.53 5.13
CA THR A 61 9.87 11.77 5.65
C THR A 61 11.18 12.00 4.90
N CYS A 62 11.35 13.19 4.32
CA CYS A 62 12.59 13.63 3.68
C CYS A 62 12.92 15.03 4.20
N GLY A 63 13.91 15.13 5.09
CA GLY A 63 14.21 16.38 5.80
C GLY A 63 12.97 16.95 6.51
N PRO A 64 12.54 18.20 6.23
CA PRO A 64 11.33 18.79 6.80
C PRO A 64 10.04 18.31 6.14
N SER A 65 10.12 17.69 4.95
CA SER A 65 8.97 17.31 4.15
C SER A 65 8.42 15.96 4.58
N LYS A 66 7.09 15.85 4.63
CA LYS A 66 6.37 14.63 4.98
C LYS A 66 5.30 14.34 3.94
N MET A 67 5.08 13.06 3.71
CA MET A 67 4.04 12.58 2.83
C MET A 67 3.51 11.24 3.34
N ALA A 68 2.22 11.00 3.11
CA ALA A 68 1.63 9.70 3.28
C ALA A 68 0.81 9.32 2.04
N GLU A 69 0.99 8.11 1.54
CA GLU A 69 0.06 7.45 0.65
C GLU A 69 -0.75 6.44 1.45
N VAL A 70 -2.07 6.46 1.28
CA VAL A 70 -2.95 5.41 1.78
C VAL A 70 -3.85 4.98 0.64
N PHE A 71 -3.75 3.70 0.26
CA PHE A 71 -4.58 3.10 -0.78
C PHE A 71 -5.44 2.02 -0.15
N SER A 72 -6.68 2.38 0.18
CA SER A 72 -7.56 1.55 1.00
C SER A 72 -9.04 1.73 0.69
N CYS A 73 -9.81 0.66 0.90
CA CYS A 73 -11.27 0.69 0.86
C CYS A 73 -11.87 1.42 2.07
N ALA A 74 -11.21 1.33 3.23
CA ALA A 74 -11.61 2.03 4.45
C ALA A 74 -11.13 3.49 4.46
N GLY A 75 -11.86 4.36 5.19
CA GLY A 75 -11.41 5.71 5.50
C GLY A 75 -10.24 5.74 6.48
N VAL A 76 -9.50 6.86 6.51
CA VAL A 76 -8.30 7.05 7.35
C VAL A 76 -8.58 8.08 8.43
N GLY A 77 -9.15 7.64 9.55
CA GLY A 77 -9.41 8.51 10.70
C GLY A 77 -10.17 9.80 10.35
N ARG A 78 -9.79 10.92 10.99
CA ARG A 78 -10.36 12.27 10.75
C ARG A 78 -9.44 13.17 9.92
N ALA A 79 -8.34 12.65 9.39
CA ALA A 79 -7.41 13.45 8.61
C ALA A 79 -7.98 13.65 7.20
N GLU A 80 -8.07 14.90 6.75
CA GLU A 80 -8.45 15.23 5.37
C GLU A 80 -7.23 15.09 4.45
N PRO A 81 -7.33 14.33 3.36
CA PRO A 81 -6.24 14.20 2.41
C PRO A 81 -6.11 15.44 1.51
N ASP A 82 -4.88 15.79 1.15
CA ASP A 82 -4.58 16.82 0.15
C ASP A 82 -5.04 16.40 -1.25
N PHE A 83 -5.07 15.09 -1.51
CA PHE A 83 -5.59 14.51 -2.74
C PHE A 83 -6.27 13.18 -2.43
N HIS A 84 -7.46 12.96 -3.00
CA HIS A 84 -8.05 11.64 -3.05
C HIS A 84 -8.62 11.32 -4.42
N LYS A 85 -8.62 10.03 -4.78
CA LYS A 85 -9.26 9.56 -6.01
C LYS A 85 -9.61 8.08 -5.92
N ALA A 86 -10.86 7.74 -6.25
CA ALA A 86 -11.29 6.35 -6.37
C ALA A 86 -10.58 5.67 -7.55
N LEU A 87 -10.25 4.38 -7.40
CA LEU A 87 -9.59 3.59 -8.44
C LEU A 87 -10.37 3.62 -9.75
N ALA A 88 -11.70 3.48 -9.69
CA ALA A 88 -12.58 3.54 -10.87
C ALA A 88 -12.50 4.87 -11.64
N ALA A 89 -12.06 5.95 -11.00
CA ALA A 89 -11.91 7.27 -11.63
C ALA A 89 -10.47 7.54 -12.11
N LEU A 90 -9.50 6.66 -11.81
CA LEU A 90 -8.11 6.81 -12.21
C LEU A 90 -7.93 6.50 -13.71
N ASN A 91 -7.73 7.56 -14.49
CA ASN A 91 -7.38 7.45 -15.91
C ASN A 91 -5.86 7.61 -16.06
N GLY A 92 -5.12 6.50 -16.05
CA GLY A 92 -3.66 6.49 -16.20
C GLY A 92 -2.90 6.90 -14.93
N SER A 93 -1.81 7.65 -15.09
CA SER A 93 -0.95 8.04 -13.95
C SER A 93 -1.43 9.32 -13.29
N VAL A 94 -1.38 9.36 -11.96
CA VAL A 94 -1.53 10.58 -11.15
C VAL A 94 -0.16 11.18 -10.89
N ARG A 95 -0.04 12.51 -10.99
CA ARG A 95 1.16 13.27 -10.62
C ARG A 95 0.79 14.40 -9.69
N ILE A 96 1.52 14.56 -8.59
CA ILE A 96 1.25 15.58 -7.57
C ILE A 96 2.58 16.18 -7.11
N ALA A 97 2.68 17.51 -7.06
CA ALA A 97 3.79 18.20 -6.42
C ALA A 97 3.48 18.41 -4.92
N LEU A 98 4.36 17.92 -4.05
CA LEU A 98 4.17 17.87 -2.60
C LEU A 98 5.36 18.51 -1.88
N GLY A 99 5.43 19.84 -1.87
CA GLY A 99 6.41 20.57 -1.04
C GLY A 99 7.86 20.15 -1.29
N GLY A 100 8.26 20.11 -2.56
CA GLY A 100 9.60 19.67 -3.00
C GLY A 100 9.71 18.19 -3.37
N MET A 101 8.64 17.41 -3.19
CA MET A 101 8.60 16.02 -3.66
C MET A 101 7.71 15.88 -4.89
N ASP A 102 8.17 15.13 -5.89
CA ASP A 102 7.41 14.80 -7.09
C ASP A 102 6.84 13.40 -6.98
N TYR A 103 5.54 13.34 -6.70
CA TYR A 103 4.81 12.09 -6.54
C TYR A 103 4.18 11.65 -7.86
N ARG A 104 4.36 10.37 -8.20
CA ARG A 104 3.71 9.72 -9.33
C ARG A 104 3.14 8.38 -8.92
N PHE A 105 1.85 8.16 -9.19
CA PHE A 105 1.15 6.92 -8.91
C PHE A 105 0.51 6.34 -10.16
N VAL A 106 0.56 5.01 -10.29
CA VAL A 106 -0.13 4.23 -11.31
C VAL A 106 -0.83 3.06 -10.63
N ALA A 107 -2.07 2.78 -11.02
CA ALA A 107 -2.76 1.56 -10.64
C ALA A 107 -3.25 0.82 -11.88
N GLU A 108 -3.23 -0.50 -11.82
CA GLU A 108 -3.70 -1.40 -12.87
C GLU A 108 -4.50 -2.53 -12.24
N ARG A 109 -5.71 -2.77 -12.76
CA ARG A 109 -6.55 -3.89 -12.36
C ARG A 109 -6.56 -4.94 -13.45
N MET A 110 -6.33 -6.20 -13.07
CA MET A 110 -6.38 -7.35 -13.98
C MET A 110 -7.01 -8.57 -13.31
N GLY A 111 -7.20 -9.65 -14.07
CA GLY A 111 -7.65 -10.94 -13.52
C GLY A 111 -6.57 -11.60 -12.66
N LEU A 112 -6.95 -12.46 -11.69
CA LEU A 112 -5.95 -13.12 -10.84
C LEU A 112 -5.02 -14.03 -11.64
N SER A 113 -5.58 -14.87 -12.50
CA SER A 113 -4.81 -15.81 -13.32
C SER A 113 -3.71 -15.11 -14.16
N PRO A 114 -4.02 -14.11 -15.01
CA PRO A 114 -2.98 -13.39 -15.75
C PRO A 114 -2.03 -12.58 -14.84
N GLY A 115 -2.49 -12.14 -13.66
CA GLY A 115 -1.67 -11.42 -12.70
C GLY A 115 -0.67 -12.28 -11.91
N ARG A 116 -0.80 -13.61 -11.91
CA ARG A 116 0.06 -14.51 -11.11
C ARG A 116 1.55 -14.31 -11.38
N ARG A 117 1.94 -14.16 -12.66
CA ARG A 117 3.35 -13.96 -13.02
C ARG A 117 3.92 -12.68 -12.37
N ARG A 118 3.21 -11.56 -12.52
CA ARG A 118 3.62 -10.27 -11.94
C ARG A 118 3.63 -10.31 -10.42
N LEU A 119 2.70 -11.06 -9.82
CA LEU A 119 2.71 -11.30 -8.38
C LEU A 119 3.97 -12.06 -7.94
N THR A 120 4.33 -13.15 -8.64
CA THR A 120 5.57 -13.89 -8.38
C THR A 120 6.81 -13.02 -8.56
N ASP A 121 6.84 -12.16 -9.59
CA ASP A 121 7.94 -11.20 -9.78
C ASP A 121 8.06 -10.25 -8.58
N LEU A 122 6.94 -9.74 -8.05
CA LEU A 122 6.91 -8.91 -6.84
C LEU A 122 7.35 -9.67 -5.59
N GLU A 123 6.90 -10.91 -5.42
CA GLU A 123 7.27 -11.81 -4.31
C GLU A 123 8.78 -12.15 -4.33
N SER A 124 9.40 -12.16 -5.51
CA SER A 124 10.81 -12.49 -5.70
C SER A 124 11.77 -11.34 -5.38
N LYS A 125 11.26 -10.13 -5.11
CA LYS A 125 12.12 -8.96 -4.87
C LYS A 125 13.04 -9.18 -3.66
N PRO A 126 14.34 -8.86 -3.78
CA PRO A 126 15.30 -9.11 -2.72
C PRO A 126 15.01 -8.23 -1.52
N ARG A 127 15.26 -8.74 -0.31
CA ARG A 127 15.26 -7.94 0.92
C ARG A 127 16.69 -7.48 1.17
N THR A 128 16.92 -6.18 1.16
CA THR A 128 18.24 -5.56 1.36
C THR A 128 18.12 -4.38 2.32
N GLN A 129 19.23 -3.71 2.64
CA GLN A 129 19.18 -2.49 3.45
C GLN A 129 18.37 -1.36 2.80
N ARG A 130 18.24 -1.38 1.47
CA ARG A 130 17.49 -0.38 0.69
C ARG A 130 16.20 -0.93 0.08
N GLN A 131 15.82 -2.17 0.39
CA GLN A 131 14.63 -2.83 -0.17
C GLN A 131 13.90 -3.65 0.90
N ALA A 132 12.63 -3.35 1.12
CA ALA A 132 11.72 -4.11 1.97
C ALA A 132 10.64 -4.79 1.14
N LEU A 133 10.14 -5.92 1.64
CA LEU A 133 8.99 -6.64 1.09
C LEU A 133 8.12 -7.12 2.24
N LEU A 134 6.91 -6.56 2.35
CA LEU A 134 5.85 -6.99 3.24
C LEU A 134 4.91 -7.92 2.49
N SER A 135 4.40 -8.91 3.20
CA SER A 135 3.37 -9.80 2.66
C SER A 135 2.45 -10.29 3.76
N TYR A 136 1.16 -10.23 3.49
CA TYR A 136 0.16 -10.79 4.39
C TYR A 136 -0.90 -11.53 3.58
N ARG A 137 -1.19 -12.77 3.99
CA ARG A 137 -2.28 -13.59 3.46
C ARG A 137 -3.38 -13.64 4.50
N PHE A 138 -4.55 -13.15 4.17
CA PHE A 138 -5.67 -13.07 5.09
C PHE A 138 -6.31 -14.45 5.25
N PRO A 139 -6.66 -14.87 6.48
CA PRO A 139 -7.25 -16.18 6.71
C PRO A 139 -8.50 -16.40 5.84
N GLN A 140 -8.62 -17.61 5.28
CA GLN A 140 -9.64 -17.96 4.29
C GLN A 140 -11.05 -17.56 4.75
N CYS A 141 -11.77 -16.87 3.88
CA CYS A 141 -13.21 -16.73 3.92
C CYS A 141 -13.78 -17.59 2.80
N ALA A 142 -14.49 -18.68 3.13
CA ALA A 142 -15.27 -19.57 2.24
C ALA A 142 -14.69 -19.99 0.85
N GLN A 143 -13.51 -19.54 0.47
CA GLN A 143 -12.95 -19.60 -0.87
C GLN A 143 -11.63 -20.37 -0.88
N GLU A 144 -11.35 -21.01 -2.00
CA GLU A 144 -10.17 -21.85 -2.18
C GLU A 144 -8.85 -21.06 -2.11
N THR A 145 -8.85 -19.79 -2.54
CA THR A 145 -7.66 -18.93 -2.51
C THR A 145 -7.81 -17.82 -1.48
N ALA A 146 -6.82 -17.69 -0.59
CA ALA A 146 -6.76 -16.61 0.39
C ALA A 146 -6.45 -15.24 -0.28
N PRO A 147 -7.19 -14.17 0.08
CA PRO A 147 -6.81 -12.80 -0.24
C PRO A 147 -5.41 -12.49 0.31
N ALA A 148 -4.68 -11.62 -0.37
CA ALA A 148 -3.32 -11.29 -0.02
C ALA A 148 -2.97 -9.84 -0.38
N THR A 149 -2.07 -9.26 0.39
CA THR A 149 -1.50 -7.95 0.11
C THR A 149 0.01 -8.03 0.19
N PHE A 150 0.67 -7.43 -0.80
CA PHE A 150 2.12 -7.33 -0.90
C PHE A 150 2.51 -5.89 -1.06
N VAL A 151 3.56 -5.46 -0.36
CA VAL A 151 4.11 -4.11 -0.46
C VAL A 151 5.62 -4.23 -0.56
N SER A 152 6.19 -3.86 -1.70
CA SER A 152 7.64 -3.77 -1.85
C SER A 152 8.07 -2.32 -1.95
N VAL A 153 8.99 -1.90 -1.10
CA VAL A 153 9.49 -0.53 -1.03
C VAL A 153 10.99 -0.54 -1.27
N GLY A 154 11.47 0.39 -2.11
CA GLY A 154 12.88 0.57 -2.44
C GLY A 154 13.33 2.01 -2.29
N LEU A 155 14.52 2.21 -1.71
CA LEU A 155 15.21 3.50 -1.61
C LEU A 155 16.24 3.63 -2.74
N HIS A 156 16.20 4.77 -3.42
CA HIS A 156 17.12 5.15 -4.51
C HIS A 156 17.85 6.44 -4.12
N ASP A 157 18.91 6.81 -4.83
CA ASP A 157 19.76 7.93 -4.41
C ASP A 157 19.00 9.27 -4.38
N ASN A 158 17.97 9.41 -5.22
CA ASN A 158 17.16 10.63 -5.34
C ASN A 158 15.67 10.38 -5.07
N GLY A 159 15.33 9.37 -4.25
CA GLY A 159 13.93 9.15 -3.89
C GLY A 159 13.58 7.76 -3.39
N VAL A 160 12.29 7.47 -3.43
CA VAL A 160 11.72 6.20 -3.00
C VAL A 160 10.69 5.73 -4.03
N SER A 161 10.60 4.42 -4.22
CA SER A 161 9.52 3.81 -4.99
C SER A 161 8.88 2.68 -4.20
N TRP A 162 7.60 2.43 -4.42
CA TRP A 162 6.98 1.22 -3.96
C TRP A 162 6.05 0.62 -5.01
N GLU A 163 5.91 -0.69 -4.95
CA GLU A 163 4.97 -1.46 -5.76
C GLU A 163 4.14 -2.33 -4.84
N THR A 164 2.84 -2.39 -5.09
CA THR A 164 1.93 -3.21 -4.30
C THR A 164 1.10 -4.13 -5.17
N ALA A 165 0.60 -5.19 -4.53
CA ALA A 165 -0.41 -6.07 -5.11
C ALA A 165 -1.48 -6.36 -4.07
N HIS A 166 -2.75 -6.22 -4.46
CA HIS A 166 -3.92 -6.53 -3.65
C HIS A 166 -4.76 -7.57 -4.37
N SER A 167 -4.83 -8.80 -3.86
CA SER A 167 -5.68 -9.84 -4.45
C SER A 167 -7.07 -9.86 -3.82
N TYR A 168 -8.06 -10.00 -4.69
CA TYR A 168 -9.49 -10.11 -4.38
C TYR A 168 -10.03 -11.38 -5.06
N PRO A 169 -9.79 -12.57 -4.46
CA PRO A 169 -10.29 -13.86 -4.97
C PRO A 169 -11.80 -13.90 -5.20
N ASN A 170 -12.55 -13.19 -4.38
CA ASN A 170 -14.01 -13.05 -4.47
C ASN A 170 -14.50 -12.40 -5.77
N GLU A 171 -13.64 -11.63 -6.46
CA GLU A 171 -13.99 -10.96 -7.71
C GLU A 171 -13.13 -11.44 -8.91
N ASP A 172 -12.29 -12.47 -8.70
CA ASP A 172 -11.24 -12.87 -9.63
C ASP A 172 -10.32 -11.70 -10.04
N ARG A 173 -9.99 -10.79 -9.10
CA ARG A 173 -9.21 -9.58 -9.39
C ARG A 173 -7.91 -9.49 -8.61
N ILE A 174 -6.95 -8.79 -9.21
CA ILE A 174 -5.77 -8.26 -8.54
C ILE A 174 -5.53 -6.82 -8.98
N VAL A 175 -5.17 -5.98 -8.03
CA VAL A 175 -4.80 -4.58 -8.27
C VAL A 175 -3.33 -4.43 -7.98
N PHE A 176 -2.57 -4.00 -9.00
CA PHE A 176 -1.18 -3.62 -8.86
C PHE A 176 -1.07 -2.11 -8.80
N THR A 177 -0.24 -1.60 -7.90
CA THR A 177 0.13 -0.18 -7.92
C THR A 177 1.63 -0.04 -8.04
N ARG A 178 2.06 1.11 -8.58
CA ARG A 178 3.43 1.58 -8.55
C ARG A 178 3.43 3.05 -8.22
N THR A 179 4.25 3.41 -7.25
CA THR A 179 4.50 4.79 -6.87
C THR A 179 5.97 5.10 -6.94
N GLU A 180 6.27 6.29 -7.45
CA GLU A 180 7.58 6.91 -7.46
C GLU A 180 7.47 8.26 -6.76
N LEU A 181 8.41 8.54 -5.86
CA LEU A 181 8.55 9.82 -5.19
C LEU A 181 9.99 10.29 -5.38
N ALA A 182 10.19 11.28 -6.23
CA ALA A 182 11.48 11.96 -6.34
C ALA A 182 11.56 13.08 -5.30
N THR A 183 12.74 13.26 -4.71
CA THR A 183 13.04 14.23 -3.65
C THR A 183 14.09 15.24 -4.08
#